data_AF-A0A847Z603-F1
#
_entry.id   AF-A0A847Z603-F1
#
_cell.length_a   1.000
_cell.length_b   1.000
_cell.length_c   1.000
_cell.angle_alpha   90.00
_cell.angle_beta   90.00
_cell.angle_gamma   90.00
#
_symmetry.space_group_name_H-M   'P 1'
#
loop_
_entity.id
_entity.type
_entity.pdbx_description
1 polymer ?
#
loop_
_entity_poly.entity_id
_entity_poly.type
_entity_poly.pdbx_seq_one_letter_code
_entity_poly.pdbx_strand_id
1 'polypeptide(L)'
;QGTKGEGAILVADKGQDMTYYLNMAQALNKQGYSVMIYDLPGQGRSQGAYSTSFYEDNSSAMQVYSAMLAFSQLCKLPPANIHYIGHGYGARAILQACSVDYIDPVSITLINPEISFKSSVLAKLPVIADDTKLEWVKNLGTSISGMDIHIISNPSKFDTSKQLSDIIKTNNNVTLDKDLIIIEPFAPLSKNIINSTVSYLCNLSSFNYQPNLTIIMIYNTMLVAMLVFIFLIAWSFLSSLRYRDKTAGEYKNELSLNFYLYKLMFWVPAAVLGAIGFSIGFLIPIGYPVQAALISFGFGAYGIVMLFMYIYSNFANDAGAGMFKDEQRTNWIGGILCFIALFVMLKMFGHFSLYYMFPFGQRWVWFIVFSVANSITFLIIDREYAVLNADRKSKVKIVLVVLLPFILASILLLIMGIAILAMTLIIAALSIFLTILFGRVLQALDTQIIVAAGLQGIILTMLLLSFGIAIA
;
A
#
# COMPACT_ATOMS: atom_id res chain seq x y z
N GLN A 1 14.02 10.98 20.46
CA GLN A 1 13.74 11.57 21.79
C GLN A 1 13.53 13.07 21.61
N GLY A 2 12.60 13.66 22.36
CA GLY A 2 12.29 15.09 22.34
C GLY A 2 13.00 15.86 23.45
N THR A 3 12.77 17.18 23.51
CA THR A 3 13.43 18.11 24.44
C THR A 3 12.50 18.67 25.52
N LYS A 4 11.18 18.41 25.45
CA LYS A 4 10.16 19.10 26.27
C LYS A 4 9.54 18.27 27.39
N GLY A 5 9.98 17.03 27.62
CA GLY A 5 9.42 16.19 28.69
C GLY A 5 8.00 15.68 28.41
N GLU A 6 7.59 15.69 27.13
CA GLU A 6 6.32 15.15 26.65
C GLU A 6 6.55 14.15 25.52
N GLY A 7 5.58 13.24 25.35
CA GLY A 7 5.64 12.13 24.43
C GLY A 7 4.39 12.03 23.55
N ALA A 8 4.54 11.50 22.35
CA ALA A 8 3.42 11.13 21.48
C ALA A 8 3.58 9.69 20.99
N ILE A 9 2.53 8.88 21.14
CA ILE A 9 2.45 7.53 20.58
C ILE A 9 1.51 7.56 19.39
N LEU A 10 1.98 7.11 18.22
CA LEU A 10 1.20 7.08 16.98
C LEU A 10 0.84 5.62 16.63
N VAL A 11 -0.45 5.34 16.47
CA VAL A 11 -1.01 3.98 16.29
C VAL A 11 -1.67 3.85 14.92
N ALA A 12 -1.05 3.07 14.05
CA ALA A 12 -1.45 2.86 12.66
C ALA A 12 -2.81 2.16 12.50
N ASP A 13 -3.43 2.42 11.35
CA ASP A 13 -4.63 1.71 10.92
C ASP A 13 -4.29 0.28 10.44
N LYS A 14 -5.30 -0.59 10.36
CA LYS A 14 -5.12 -1.96 9.91
C LYS A 14 -4.49 -2.02 8.52
N GLY A 15 -3.49 -2.87 8.39
CA GLY A 15 -2.75 -3.05 7.13
C GLY A 15 -1.79 -1.92 6.80
N GLN A 16 -1.68 -0.88 7.63
CA GLN A 16 -0.63 0.13 7.55
C GLN A 16 0.55 -0.26 8.44
N ASP A 17 1.72 0.32 8.21
CA ASP A 17 2.90 0.14 9.05
C ASP A 17 3.31 1.45 9.74
N MET A 18 4.29 1.40 10.63
CA MET A 18 4.76 2.53 11.42
C MET A 18 5.23 3.73 10.56
N THR A 19 5.72 3.50 9.34
CA THR A 19 6.18 4.58 8.45
C THR A 19 5.04 5.46 7.96
N TYR A 20 3.80 4.98 8.03
CA TYR A 20 2.58 5.74 7.80
C TYR A 20 2.51 7.04 8.60
N TYR A 21 3.13 7.05 9.77
CA TYR A 21 3.17 8.19 10.67
C TYR A 21 4.48 8.98 10.64
N LEU A 22 5.44 8.65 9.76
CA LEU A 22 6.78 9.23 9.84
C LEU A 22 6.76 10.76 9.67
N ASN A 23 5.92 11.29 8.78
CA ASN A 23 5.79 12.74 8.58
C ASN A 23 5.20 13.44 9.81
N MET A 24 4.18 12.85 10.43
CA MET A 24 3.59 13.36 11.66
C MET A 24 4.58 13.26 12.84
N ALA A 25 5.31 12.15 12.95
CA ALA A 25 6.32 11.95 13.96
C ALA A 25 7.45 12.99 13.87
N GLN A 26 7.90 13.30 12.66
CA GLN A 26 8.88 14.36 12.43
C GLN A 26 8.31 15.73 12.81
N ALA A 27 7.04 16.01 12.47
CA ALA A 27 6.40 17.28 12.81
C ALA A 27 6.30 17.47 14.34
N LEU A 28 5.89 16.45 15.07
CA LEU A 28 5.82 16.44 16.54
C LEU A 28 7.20 16.51 17.18
N ASN A 29 8.16 15.69 16.73
CA ASN A 29 9.50 15.69 17.34
C ASN A 29 10.18 17.06 17.27
N LYS A 30 9.92 17.83 16.20
CA LYS A 30 10.40 19.20 16.06
C LYS A 30 9.79 20.20 17.05
N GLN A 31 8.56 19.96 17.50
CA GLN A 31 7.98 20.78 18.58
C GLN A 31 8.57 20.41 19.96
N GLY A 32 9.39 19.36 20.02
CA GLY A 32 10.08 18.91 21.22
C GLY A 32 9.47 17.66 21.86
N TYR A 33 8.48 17.03 21.23
CA TYR A 33 7.93 15.75 21.69
C TYR A 33 8.93 14.61 21.47
N SER A 34 9.02 13.70 22.44
CA SER A 34 9.46 12.35 22.13
C SER A 34 8.36 11.68 21.31
N VAL A 35 8.69 10.88 20.30
CA VAL A 35 7.66 10.21 19.50
C VAL A 35 7.99 8.74 19.38
N MET A 36 6.98 7.89 19.58
CA MET A 36 7.02 6.48 19.27
C MET A 36 6.00 6.14 18.19
N ILE A 37 6.49 5.46 17.16
CA ILE A 37 5.71 4.79 16.14
C ILE A 37 6.02 3.30 16.27
N TYR A 38 5.02 2.45 16.11
CA TYR A 38 5.21 1.01 16.17
C TYR A 38 4.21 0.29 15.27
N ASP A 39 4.55 -0.94 14.91
CA ASP A 39 3.71 -1.81 14.10
C ASP A 39 2.83 -2.66 15.01
N LEU A 40 1.51 -2.65 14.79
CA LEU A 40 0.61 -3.61 15.44
C LEU A 40 0.96 -5.05 14.98
N PRO A 41 0.59 -6.09 15.74
CA PRO A 41 0.87 -7.48 15.35
C PRO A 41 0.35 -7.82 13.95
N GLY A 42 1.18 -8.52 13.17
CA GLY A 42 0.87 -8.83 11.78
C GLY A 42 0.82 -7.62 10.82
N GLN A 43 1.30 -6.45 11.25
CA GLN A 43 1.46 -5.26 10.42
C GLN A 43 2.94 -4.87 10.31
N GLY A 44 3.29 -4.15 9.24
CA GLY A 44 4.67 -3.73 8.97
C GLY A 44 5.72 -4.81 9.21
N ARG A 45 6.62 -4.54 10.16
CA ARG A 45 7.72 -5.41 10.59
C ARG A 45 7.36 -6.34 11.76
N SER A 46 6.22 -6.13 12.40
CA SER A 46 5.79 -6.93 13.55
C SER A 46 5.43 -8.35 13.12
N GLN A 47 5.90 -9.34 13.89
CA GLN A 47 5.55 -10.74 13.68
C GLN A 47 4.06 -10.98 13.94
N GLY A 48 3.57 -12.14 13.47
CA GLY A 48 2.18 -12.57 13.67
C GLY A 48 1.28 -12.35 12.46
N ALA A 49 -0.01 -12.55 12.67
CA ALA A 49 -1.06 -12.36 11.67
C ALA A 49 -2.19 -11.54 12.27
N TYR A 50 -2.85 -10.75 11.42
CA TYR A 50 -4.05 -10.03 11.80
C TYR A 50 -5.23 -11.01 11.86
N SER A 51 -5.74 -11.29 13.05
CA SER A 51 -6.90 -12.16 13.29
C SER A 51 -8.14 -11.36 13.67
N THR A 52 -9.29 -12.02 13.66
CA THR A 52 -10.58 -11.42 14.05
C THR A 52 -10.65 -11.11 15.54
N SER A 53 -9.88 -11.84 16.35
CA SER A 53 -9.77 -11.64 17.78
C SER A 53 -9.36 -10.20 18.14
N PHE A 54 -8.57 -9.53 17.30
CA PHE A 54 -8.22 -8.12 17.46
C PHE A 54 -9.43 -7.18 17.56
N TYR A 55 -10.58 -7.54 17.00
CA TYR A 55 -11.80 -6.74 17.14
C TYR A 55 -12.65 -7.09 18.37
N GLU A 56 -12.54 -8.32 18.86
CA GLU A 56 -13.44 -8.92 19.83
C GLU A 56 -12.83 -9.00 21.24
N ASP A 57 -11.50 -9.09 21.35
CA ASP A 57 -10.77 -9.17 22.60
C ASP A 57 -9.99 -7.87 22.92
N ASN A 58 -9.30 -7.86 24.06
CA ASN A 58 -8.50 -6.72 24.52
C ASN A 58 -7.04 -6.75 24.01
N SER A 59 -6.70 -7.61 23.04
CA SER A 59 -5.32 -7.78 22.57
C SER A 59 -4.76 -6.49 21.99
N SER A 60 -5.55 -5.74 21.23
CA SER A 60 -5.13 -4.46 20.64
C SER A 60 -4.87 -3.38 21.71
N ALA A 61 -5.74 -3.30 22.72
CA ALA A 61 -5.55 -2.43 23.88
C ALA A 61 -4.27 -2.79 24.66
N MET A 62 -3.97 -4.09 24.84
CA MET A 62 -2.73 -4.54 25.46
C MET A 62 -1.47 -4.13 24.66
N GLN A 63 -1.55 -4.07 23.33
CA GLN A 63 -0.44 -3.59 22.50
C GLN A 63 -0.19 -2.09 22.72
N VAL A 64 -1.26 -1.28 22.80
CA VAL A 64 -1.15 0.15 23.13
C VAL A 64 -0.52 0.33 24.50
N TYR A 65 -0.95 -0.45 25.50
CA TYR A 65 -0.37 -0.44 26.84
C TYR A 65 1.12 -0.84 26.85
N SER A 66 1.48 -1.91 26.14
CA SER A 66 2.86 -2.38 26.05
C SER A 66 3.76 -1.34 25.37
N ALA A 67 3.26 -0.67 24.33
CA ALA A 67 3.94 0.44 23.69
C ALA A 67 4.13 1.62 24.64
N MET A 68 3.11 1.97 25.44
CA MET A 68 3.21 3.00 26.48
C MET A 68 4.31 2.68 27.49
N LEU A 69 4.33 1.46 28.04
CA LEU A 69 5.33 1.06 29.04
C LEU A 69 6.74 1.15 28.47
N ALA A 70 6.95 0.60 27.26
CA ALA A 70 8.24 0.66 26.59
C ALA A 70 8.65 2.11 26.31
N PHE A 71 7.72 2.95 25.84
CA PHE A 71 7.99 4.34 25.53
C PHE A 71 8.34 5.17 26.75
N SER A 72 7.55 5.01 27.82
CA SER A 72 7.75 5.65 29.13
C SER A 72 9.13 5.30 29.68
N GLN A 73 9.53 4.02 29.63
CA GLN A 73 10.85 3.56 30.08
C GLN A 73 11.99 4.12 29.22
N LEU A 74 11.88 4.02 27.89
CA LEU A 74 12.93 4.45 26.96
C LEU A 74 13.15 5.97 27.00
N CYS A 75 12.08 6.75 27.09
CA CYS A 75 12.17 8.21 27.09
C CYS A 75 12.24 8.82 28.48
N LYS A 76 12.09 8.00 29.54
CA LYS A 76 11.97 8.44 30.94
C LYS A 76 10.83 9.45 31.13
N LEU A 77 9.69 9.17 30.51
CA LEU A 77 8.50 10.03 30.53
C LEU A 77 7.42 9.39 31.41
N PRO A 78 6.76 10.15 32.31
CA PRO A 78 5.61 9.62 33.01
C PRO A 78 4.46 9.35 32.01
N PRO A 79 3.65 8.30 32.21
CA PRO A 79 2.50 8.00 31.33
C PRO A 79 1.54 9.18 31.15
N ALA A 80 1.37 9.99 32.19
CA ALA A 80 0.58 11.21 32.18
C ALA A 80 1.15 12.34 31.30
N ASN A 81 2.32 12.18 30.67
CA ASN A 81 2.84 13.17 29.71
C ASN A 81 2.86 12.61 28.28
N ILE A 82 2.08 11.56 28.02
CA ILE A 82 2.03 10.88 26.72
C ILE A 82 0.67 11.14 26.08
N HIS A 83 0.71 11.73 24.89
CA HIS A 83 -0.43 11.91 24.00
C HIS A 83 -0.53 10.73 23.03
N TYR A 84 -1.76 10.37 22.65
CA TYR A 84 -1.99 9.23 21.76
C TYR A 84 -2.69 9.70 20.49
N ILE A 85 -2.20 9.26 19.34
CA ILE A 85 -2.77 9.60 18.04
C ILE A 85 -3.01 8.32 17.28
N GLY A 86 -4.26 8.05 16.91
CA GLY A 86 -4.63 6.85 16.17
C GLY A 86 -5.39 7.15 14.89
N HIS A 87 -5.29 6.27 13.91
CA HIS A 87 -6.08 6.31 12.68
C HIS A 87 -6.85 5.01 12.50
N GLY A 88 -8.12 5.08 12.11
CA GLY A 88 -8.93 3.90 11.79
C GLY A 88 -9.01 2.94 12.97
N TYR A 89 -8.49 1.74 12.76
CA TYR A 89 -8.35 0.72 13.78
C TYR A 89 -7.39 1.10 14.92
N GLY A 90 -6.33 1.88 14.66
CA GLY A 90 -5.44 2.38 15.70
C GLY A 90 -6.12 3.34 16.67
N ALA A 91 -7.05 4.17 16.17
CA ALA A 91 -7.89 5.02 17.01
C ALA A 91 -8.86 4.19 17.89
N ARG A 92 -9.42 3.11 17.33
CA ARG A 92 -10.22 2.14 18.10
C ARG A 92 -9.39 1.49 19.21
N ALA A 93 -8.18 1.03 18.92
CA ALA A 93 -7.30 0.39 19.90
C ALA A 93 -6.95 1.32 21.07
N ILE A 94 -6.72 2.62 20.80
CA ILE A 94 -6.50 3.63 21.84
C ILE A 94 -7.77 3.79 22.70
N LEU A 95 -8.94 3.96 22.07
CA LEU A 95 -10.21 4.10 22.80
C LEU A 95 -10.50 2.88 23.68
N GLN A 96 -10.26 1.68 23.16
CA GLN A 96 -10.42 0.45 23.92
C GLN A 96 -9.45 0.42 25.12
N ALA A 97 -8.18 0.80 24.92
CA ALA A 97 -7.19 0.85 25.99
C ALA A 97 -7.55 1.84 27.11
N CYS A 98 -8.10 3.01 26.76
CA CYS A 98 -8.64 3.95 27.74
C CYS A 98 -9.86 3.35 28.45
N SER A 99 -10.80 2.75 27.71
CA SER A 99 -12.05 2.25 28.28
C SER A 99 -11.90 1.05 29.21
N VAL A 100 -10.79 0.30 29.13
CA VAL A 100 -10.50 -0.84 30.00
C VAL A 100 -9.42 -0.53 31.05
N ASP A 101 -9.16 0.76 31.29
CA ASP A 101 -8.21 1.28 32.27
C ASP A 101 -6.76 0.78 32.12
N TYR A 102 -6.35 0.45 30.89
CA TYR A 102 -4.94 0.13 30.63
C TYR A 102 -4.07 1.38 30.54
N ILE A 103 -4.62 2.49 30.05
CA ILE A 103 -3.91 3.77 29.93
C ILE A 103 -4.79 4.92 30.43
N ASP A 104 -4.16 5.96 30.98
CA ASP A 104 -4.79 7.21 31.40
C ASP A 104 -4.07 8.40 30.74
N PRO A 105 -4.35 8.66 29.45
CA PRO A 105 -3.66 9.70 28.69
C PRO A 105 -4.18 11.10 28.99
N VAL A 106 -3.30 12.11 28.90
CA VAL A 106 -3.73 13.52 28.95
C VAL A 106 -4.60 13.89 27.76
N SER A 107 -4.22 13.43 26.57
CA SER A 107 -5.04 13.64 25.39
C SER A 107 -4.94 12.54 24.36
N ILE A 108 -6.01 12.42 23.58
CA ILE A 108 -6.08 11.50 22.44
C ILE A 108 -6.56 12.24 21.18
N THR A 109 -5.92 11.95 20.05
CA THR A 109 -6.37 12.37 18.72
C THR A 109 -6.82 11.14 17.92
N LEU A 110 -8.08 11.16 17.49
CA LEU A 110 -8.77 10.06 16.83
C LEU A 110 -9.08 10.45 15.39
N ILE A 111 -8.34 9.87 14.45
CA ILE A 111 -8.49 10.13 13.02
C ILE A 111 -9.35 9.00 12.43
N ASN A 112 -10.54 9.30 11.89
CA ASN A 112 -11.48 8.31 11.34
C ASN A 112 -11.64 7.03 12.18
N PRO A 113 -12.00 7.12 13.48
CA PRO A 113 -12.08 5.94 14.34
C PRO A 113 -12.96 4.82 13.74
N GLU A 114 -12.43 3.59 13.71
CA GLU A 114 -13.15 2.41 13.23
C GLU A 114 -14.05 1.83 14.34
N ILE A 115 -15.18 2.49 14.55
CA ILE A 115 -16.24 2.07 15.48
C ILE A 115 -17.59 2.17 14.77
N SER A 116 -18.46 1.18 14.96
CA SER A 116 -19.84 1.21 14.48
C SER A 116 -20.84 1.26 15.62
N PHE A 117 -21.73 2.26 15.62
CA PHE A 117 -22.88 2.31 16.55
C PHE A 117 -24.16 1.71 15.97
N LYS A 118 -24.05 1.03 14.82
CA LYS A 118 -25.17 0.37 14.16
C LYS A 118 -24.80 -1.10 13.93
N SER A 119 -25.72 -2.00 14.29
CA SER A 119 -25.61 -3.39 13.88
C SER A 119 -25.80 -3.47 12.36
N SER A 120 -24.90 -4.16 11.68
CA SER A 120 -24.95 -4.39 10.23
C SER A 120 -25.25 -5.86 9.95
N VAL A 121 -25.99 -6.14 8.89
CA VAL A 121 -26.16 -7.53 8.40
C VAL A 121 -24.80 -8.15 8.05
N LEU A 122 -23.82 -7.32 7.66
CA LEU A 122 -22.44 -7.74 7.38
C LEU A 122 -21.64 -8.06 8.65
N ALA A 123 -22.08 -7.64 9.84
CA ALA A 123 -21.47 -8.04 11.12
C ALA A 123 -21.69 -9.52 11.47
N LYS A 124 -22.43 -10.25 10.61
CA LYS A 124 -22.51 -11.73 10.63
C LYS A 124 -21.38 -12.40 9.83
N LEU A 125 -20.61 -11.63 9.06
CA LEU A 125 -19.42 -12.17 8.38
C LEU A 125 -18.31 -12.36 9.42
N PRO A 126 -17.52 -13.45 9.33
CA PRO A 126 -16.49 -13.80 10.31
C PRO A 126 -15.31 -12.84 10.36
N VAL A 127 -15.39 -11.66 9.73
CA VAL A 127 -14.33 -10.65 9.58
C VAL A 127 -14.76 -9.27 10.08
N ILE A 128 -15.99 -9.10 10.56
CA ILE A 128 -16.55 -7.83 11.02
C ILE A 128 -17.22 -8.04 12.38
N ALA A 129 -16.69 -7.41 13.43
CA ALA A 129 -17.31 -7.46 14.75
C ALA A 129 -18.54 -6.53 14.84
N ASP A 130 -19.52 -6.93 15.64
CA ASP A 130 -20.67 -6.09 16.00
C ASP A 130 -20.33 -5.27 17.26
N ASP A 131 -19.80 -4.07 17.04
CA ASP A 131 -19.35 -3.16 18.11
C ASP A 131 -20.43 -2.84 19.14
N THR A 132 -21.70 -2.86 18.74
CA THR A 132 -22.83 -2.60 19.65
C THR A 132 -22.95 -3.64 20.77
N LYS A 133 -22.33 -4.81 20.61
CA LYS A 133 -22.33 -5.88 21.61
C LYS A 133 -21.14 -5.83 22.55
N LEU A 134 -20.07 -5.12 22.18
CA LEU A 134 -18.84 -5.06 22.96
C LEU A 134 -19.02 -4.21 24.21
N GLU A 135 -18.57 -4.75 25.35
CA GLU A 135 -18.80 -4.13 26.65
C GLU A 135 -18.08 -2.78 26.80
N TRP A 136 -16.85 -2.67 26.30
CA TRP A 136 -16.09 -1.42 26.33
C TRP A 136 -16.78 -0.30 25.53
N VAL A 137 -17.44 -0.64 24.40
CA VAL A 137 -18.15 0.36 23.57
C VAL A 137 -19.36 0.92 24.33
N LYS A 138 -20.10 0.07 25.04
CA LYS A 138 -21.27 0.48 25.84
C LYS A 138 -20.88 1.40 26.99
N ASN A 139 -19.69 1.18 27.55
CA ASN A 139 -19.22 1.91 28.73
C ASN A 139 -18.32 3.11 28.39
N LEU A 140 -18.16 3.48 27.11
CA LEU A 140 -17.28 4.58 26.69
C LEU A 140 -17.57 5.91 27.42
N GLY A 141 -18.85 6.26 27.59
CA GLY A 141 -19.23 7.54 28.20
C GLY A 141 -18.93 7.64 29.71
N THR A 142 -18.78 6.50 30.39
CA THR A 142 -18.49 6.44 31.83
C THR A 142 -17.05 6.06 32.14
N SER A 143 -16.40 5.30 31.25
CA SER A 143 -15.04 4.76 31.48
C SER A 143 -13.95 5.75 31.08
N ILE A 144 -14.25 6.68 30.16
CA ILE A 144 -13.30 7.71 29.73
C ILE A 144 -13.74 9.04 30.35
N SER A 145 -12.90 9.62 31.20
CA SER A 145 -13.20 10.89 31.89
C SER A 145 -11.97 11.75 32.07
N GLY A 146 -12.14 13.06 32.06
CA GLY A 146 -11.09 14.03 32.37
C GLY A 146 -10.04 14.21 31.27
N MET A 147 -10.33 13.79 30.03
CA MET A 147 -9.37 13.82 28.92
C MET A 147 -9.68 14.91 27.90
N ASP A 148 -8.64 15.41 27.24
CA ASP A 148 -8.75 16.23 26.05
C ASP A 148 -8.80 15.34 24.80
N ILE A 149 -9.88 15.43 24.03
CA ILE A 149 -10.16 14.52 22.90
C ILE A 149 -10.31 15.33 21.61
N HIS A 150 -9.52 14.99 20.60
CA HIS A 150 -9.63 15.57 19.25
C HIS A 150 -10.05 14.51 18.25
N ILE A 151 -11.20 14.69 17.61
CA ILE A 151 -11.72 13.78 16.59
C ILE A 151 -11.60 14.46 15.23
N ILE A 152 -10.94 13.80 14.28
CA ILE A 152 -10.85 14.24 12.89
C ILE A 152 -11.60 13.24 12.02
N SER A 153 -12.66 13.68 11.34
CA SER A 153 -13.51 12.81 10.55
C SER A 153 -13.54 13.17 9.07
N ASN A 154 -13.63 12.15 8.23
CA ASN A 154 -14.01 12.28 6.83
C ASN A 154 -15.54 12.52 6.70
N PRO A 155 -16.01 13.01 5.54
CA PRO A 155 -17.43 13.28 5.33
C PRO A 155 -18.31 12.01 5.45
N SER A 156 -17.84 10.86 4.98
CA SER A 156 -18.60 9.60 4.96
C SER A 156 -18.82 8.97 6.34
N LYS A 157 -17.95 9.27 7.30
CA LYS A 157 -17.99 8.77 8.69
C LYS A 157 -18.40 9.84 9.70
N PHE A 158 -18.74 11.05 9.23
CA PHE A 158 -19.00 12.18 10.12
C PHE A 158 -20.11 11.90 11.13
N ASP A 159 -21.21 11.28 10.70
CA ASP A 159 -22.32 10.95 11.60
C ASP A 159 -21.89 9.98 12.71
N THR A 160 -21.07 8.99 12.37
CA THR A 160 -20.50 8.04 13.33
C THR A 160 -19.54 8.74 14.30
N SER A 161 -18.66 9.61 13.80
CA SER A 161 -17.73 10.40 14.62
C SER A 161 -18.46 11.38 15.53
N LYS A 162 -19.59 11.95 15.07
CA LYS A 162 -20.46 12.80 15.87
C LYS A 162 -21.14 12.01 16.97
N GLN A 163 -21.67 10.81 16.69
CA GLN A 163 -22.22 9.93 17.72
C GLN A 163 -21.17 9.57 18.78
N LEU A 164 -19.94 9.24 18.37
CA LEU A 164 -18.84 9.00 19.30
C LEU A 164 -18.56 10.24 20.17
N SER A 165 -18.48 11.42 19.54
CA SER A 165 -18.31 12.69 20.25
C SER A 165 -19.42 12.90 21.27
N ASP A 166 -20.69 12.69 20.91
CA ASP A 166 -21.82 12.89 21.80
C ASP A 166 -21.78 11.93 23.01
N ILE A 167 -21.32 10.69 22.82
CA ILE A 167 -21.17 9.69 23.89
C ILE A 167 -20.09 10.09 24.91
N ILE A 168 -18.94 10.58 24.46
CA ILE A 168 -17.78 10.84 25.33
C ILE A 168 -17.72 12.28 25.86
N LYS A 169 -18.49 13.21 25.30
CA LYS A 169 -18.43 14.64 25.64
C LYS A 169 -18.89 14.98 27.07
N THR A 170 -19.67 14.13 27.72
CA THR A 170 -20.22 14.42 29.06
C THR A 170 -19.12 14.64 30.11
N ASN A 171 -18.01 13.92 30.02
CA ASN A 171 -16.93 13.95 31.01
C ASN A 171 -15.57 14.40 30.43
N ASN A 172 -15.54 14.89 29.18
CA ASN A 172 -14.30 15.16 28.44
C ASN A 172 -14.40 16.44 27.60
N ASN A 173 -13.26 17.06 27.31
CA ASN A 173 -13.19 18.19 26.39
C ASN A 173 -13.02 17.68 24.96
N VAL A 174 -14.11 17.67 24.18
CA VAL A 174 -14.10 17.09 22.83
C VAL A 174 -14.10 18.17 21.75
N THR A 175 -13.10 18.13 20.86
CA THR A 175 -13.05 18.92 19.62
C THR A 175 -13.29 18.00 18.42
N LEU A 176 -14.24 18.35 17.55
CA LEU A 176 -14.55 17.57 16.35
C LEU A 176 -14.29 18.41 15.09
N ASP A 177 -13.28 18.00 14.32
CA ASP A 177 -12.96 18.58 13.02
C ASP A 177 -13.69 17.83 11.91
N LYS A 178 -14.35 18.61 11.05
CA LYS A 178 -15.09 18.11 9.90
C LYS A 178 -14.29 18.32 8.60
N ASP A 179 -14.41 17.37 7.68
CA ASP A 179 -14.01 17.51 6.26
C ASP A 179 -12.51 17.72 6.00
N LEU A 180 -11.62 17.35 6.94
CA LEU A 180 -10.16 17.44 6.73
C LEU A 180 -9.59 16.26 5.92
N ILE A 181 -10.39 15.22 5.70
CA ILE A 181 -9.94 13.95 5.11
C ILE A 181 -10.57 13.75 3.75
N ILE A 182 -9.75 13.89 2.71
CA ILE A 182 -10.16 13.69 1.32
C ILE A 182 -10.05 12.21 0.93
N ILE A 183 -9.02 11.51 1.41
CA ILE A 183 -8.78 10.09 1.12
C ILE A 183 -8.45 9.35 2.42
N GLU A 184 -9.36 8.48 2.85
CA GLU A 184 -9.29 7.80 4.16
C GLU A 184 -8.00 6.98 4.36
N PRO A 185 -7.56 6.09 3.43
CA PRO A 185 -6.33 5.32 3.61
C PRO A 185 -5.05 6.14 3.76
N PHE A 186 -5.05 7.43 3.46
CA PHE A 186 -3.87 8.30 3.52
C PHE A 186 -4.06 9.47 4.50
N ALA A 187 -5.03 9.39 5.40
CA ALA A 187 -5.41 10.48 6.28
C ALA A 187 -4.20 11.04 7.08
N PRO A 188 -3.46 10.26 7.90
CA PRO A 188 -2.24 10.71 8.59
C PRO A 188 -1.11 11.32 7.74
N LEU A 189 -1.15 11.16 6.41
CA LEU A 189 -0.20 11.79 5.49
C LEU A 189 -0.67 13.18 5.04
N SER A 190 -1.95 13.49 5.19
CA SER A 190 -2.53 14.78 4.84
C SER A 190 -1.91 15.90 5.67
N LYS A 191 -1.36 16.90 4.97
CA LYS A 191 -0.84 18.12 5.60
C LYS A 191 -1.86 18.78 6.54
N ASN A 192 -3.15 18.75 6.17
CA ASN A 192 -4.20 19.36 6.97
C ASN A 192 -4.41 18.61 8.29
N ILE A 193 -4.34 17.26 8.26
CA ILE A 193 -4.46 16.44 9.47
C ILE A 193 -3.22 16.61 10.35
N ILE A 194 -2.02 16.57 9.77
CA ILE A 194 -0.78 16.78 10.53
C ILE A 194 -0.81 18.15 11.20
N ASN A 195 -1.14 19.21 10.46
CA ASN A 195 -1.23 20.56 11.00
C ASN A 195 -2.30 20.67 12.10
N SER A 196 -3.50 20.12 11.89
CA SER A 196 -4.55 20.15 12.91
C SER A 196 -4.12 19.41 14.17
N THR A 197 -3.61 18.19 14.03
CA THR A 197 -3.12 17.35 15.16
C THR A 197 -2.00 18.04 15.93
N VAL A 198 -0.96 18.52 15.23
CA VAL A 198 0.18 19.18 15.87
C VAL A 198 -0.24 20.51 16.52
N SER A 199 -1.13 21.28 15.88
CA SER A 199 -1.60 22.54 16.45
C SER A 199 -2.45 22.29 17.71
N TYR A 200 -3.32 21.29 17.68
CA TYR A 200 -4.11 20.87 18.84
C TYR A 200 -3.22 20.50 20.03
N LEU A 201 -2.24 19.61 19.82
CA LEU A 201 -1.33 19.19 20.88
C LEU A 201 -0.45 20.35 21.38
N CYS A 202 0.10 21.18 20.48
CA CYS A 202 0.87 22.37 20.89
C CYS A 202 0.05 23.34 21.75
N ASN A 203 -1.25 23.50 21.49
CA ASN A 203 -2.12 24.35 22.29
C ASN A 203 -2.31 23.80 23.72
N LEU A 204 -2.42 22.48 23.87
CA LEU A 204 -2.51 21.84 25.19
C LEU A 204 -1.19 21.97 25.97
N SER A 205 -0.07 21.73 25.29
CA SER A 205 1.27 21.72 25.91
C SER A 205 1.96 23.09 25.97
N SER A 206 1.27 24.16 25.55
CA SER A 206 1.81 25.52 25.49
C SER A 206 3.10 25.66 24.65
N PHE A 207 3.21 24.89 23.55
CA PHE A 207 4.35 24.96 22.63
C PHE A 207 4.10 25.96 21.50
N ASN A 208 5.14 26.72 21.13
CA ASN A 208 5.10 27.61 19.97
C ASN A 208 5.25 26.80 18.68
N TYR A 209 4.13 26.56 18.00
CA TYR A 209 4.15 25.89 16.69
C TYR A 209 4.94 26.71 15.66
N GLN A 210 6.00 26.11 15.09
CA GLN A 210 6.78 26.70 13.99
C GLN A 210 6.85 25.71 12.82
N PRO A 211 6.17 25.97 11.68
CA PRO A 211 6.29 25.13 10.49
C PRO A 211 7.68 25.28 9.86
N ASN A 212 8.37 24.17 9.60
CA ASN A 212 9.74 24.18 9.10
C ASN A 212 9.79 24.02 7.56
N LEU A 213 10.19 25.10 6.88
CA LEU A 213 10.29 25.18 5.41
C LEU A 213 11.38 24.28 4.80
N THR A 214 12.40 23.86 5.58
CA THR A 214 13.54 23.07 5.06
C THR A 214 13.16 21.64 4.73
N ILE A 215 12.27 21.00 5.51
CA ILE A 215 11.79 19.65 5.18
C ILE A 215 10.83 19.69 3.98
N ILE A 216 10.02 20.74 3.87
CA ILE A 216 9.18 20.96 2.69
C ILE A 216 10.08 21.05 1.45
N MET A 217 11.21 21.75 1.55
CA MET A 217 12.19 21.83 0.47
C MET A 217 12.79 20.45 0.13
N ILE A 218 13.29 19.67 1.11
CA ILE A 218 13.86 18.33 0.86
C ILE A 218 12.82 17.39 0.23
N TYR A 219 11.60 17.39 0.76
CA TYR A 219 10.48 16.60 0.22
C TYR A 219 10.19 16.99 -1.23
N ASN A 220 10.06 18.29 -1.52
CA ASN A 220 9.85 18.79 -2.88
C ASN A 220 11.02 18.43 -3.81
N THR A 221 12.27 18.48 -3.34
CA THR A 221 13.44 18.04 -4.11
C THR A 221 13.37 16.56 -4.44
N MET A 222 13.00 15.70 -3.48
CA MET A 222 12.83 14.27 -3.72
C MET A 222 11.67 13.99 -4.69
N LEU A 223 10.58 14.73 -4.59
CA LEU A 223 9.44 14.63 -5.51
C LEU A 223 9.84 15.04 -6.93
N VAL A 224 10.61 16.13 -7.09
CA VAL A 224 11.18 16.53 -8.38
C VAL A 224 12.11 15.45 -8.94
N ALA A 225 12.98 14.87 -8.11
CA ALA A 225 13.86 13.77 -8.53
C ALA A 225 13.06 12.54 -8.99
N MET A 226 11.97 12.20 -8.28
CA MET A 226 11.05 11.13 -8.67
C MET A 226 10.36 11.44 -10.00
N LEU A 227 9.88 12.66 -10.21
CA LEU A 227 9.25 13.08 -11.47
C LEU A 227 10.23 13.03 -12.65
N VAL A 228 11.46 13.50 -12.47
CA VAL A 228 12.53 13.40 -13.48
C VAL A 228 12.80 11.93 -13.81
N PHE A 229 12.84 11.07 -12.81
CA PHE A 229 13.08 9.64 -13.02
C PHE A 229 11.94 8.96 -13.79
N ILE A 230 10.68 9.22 -13.39
CA ILE A 230 9.49 8.75 -14.12
C ILE A 230 9.52 9.27 -15.56
N PHE A 231 9.90 10.53 -15.76
CA PHE A 231 10.05 11.12 -17.09
C PHE A 231 11.13 10.41 -17.91
N LEU A 232 12.30 10.08 -17.34
CA LEU A 232 13.36 9.35 -18.04
C LEU A 232 12.90 7.93 -18.44
N ILE A 233 12.17 7.24 -17.56
CA ILE A 233 11.56 5.94 -17.87
C ILE A 233 10.54 6.09 -19.00
N ALA A 234 9.64 7.07 -18.91
CA ALA A 234 8.62 7.32 -19.94
C ALA A 234 9.24 7.73 -21.27
N TRP A 235 10.32 8.52 -21.25
CA TRP A 235 11.08 8.90 -22.43
C TRP A 235 11.76 7.69 -23.08
N SER A 236 12.42 6.84 -22.29
CA SER A 236 13.00 5.58 -22.75
C SER A 236 11.94 4.65 -23.36
N PHE A 237 10.75 4.60 -22.76
CA PHE A 237 9.63 3.88 -23.36
C PHE A 237 9.22 4.47 -24.71
N LEU A 238 9.02 5.79 -24.79
CA LEU A 238 8.66 6.46 -26.04
C LEU A 238 9.74 6.30 -27.13
N SER A 239 11.02 6.27 -26.76
CA SER A 239 12.11 6.01 -27.70
C SER A 239 12.14 4.53 -28.13
N SER A 240 11.88 3.59 -27.23
CA SER A 240 11.74 2.16 -27.57
C SER A 240 10.58 1.87 -28.53
N LEU A 241 9.48 2.65 -28.43
CA LEU A 241 8.37 2.59 -29.38
C LEU A 241 8.74 3.13 -30.77
N ARG A 242 9.78 3.96 -30.88
CA ARG A 242 10.31 4.49 -32.15
C ARG A 242 11.42 3.62 -32.72
N TYR A 243 12.08 2.80 -31.90
CA TYR A 243 13.10 1.86 -32.36
C TYR A 243 12.45 0.79 -33.23
N ARG A 244 12.58 0.97 -34.54
CA ARG A 244 12.19 0.00 -35.56
C ARG A 244 13.38 -0.90 -35.76
N ASP A 245 13.24 -2.17 -35.40
CA ASP A 245 14.34 -3.11 -35.54
C ASP A 245 14.72 -3.20 -37.02
N LYS A 246 15.96 -2.81 -37.34
CA LYS A 246 16.43 -2.70 -38.74
C LYS A 246 16.59 -4.08 -39.40
N THR A 247 16.55 -5.14 -38.60
CA THR A 247 16.64 -6.55 -39.00
C THR A 247 15.27 -7.21 -39.25
N ALA A 248 14.15 -6.49 -39.06
CA ALA A 248 12.79 -7.02 -39.25
C ALA A 248 12.42 -7.19 -40.73
N GLY A 249 13.10 -8.11 -41.41
CA GLY A 249 12.82 -8.50 -42.79
C GLY A 249 11.70 -9.53 -42.96
N GLU A 250 11.27 -10.24 -41.90
CA GLU A 250 10.54 -11.51 -42.11
C GLU A 250 9.14 -11.63 -41.51
N TYR A 251 8.73 -10.77 -40.57
CA TYR A 251 7.39 -10.90 -39.96
C TYR A 251 6.53 -9.68 -40.29
N LYS A 252 5.68 -9.80 -41.31
CA LYS A 252 4.83 -8.71 -41.86
C LYS A 252 3.36 -8.74 -41.40
N ASN A 253 3.01 -9.58 -40.43
CA ASN A 253 1.60 -9.75 -40.08
C ASN A 253 1.18 -8.72 -39.02
N GLU A 254 0.37 -7.74 -39.43
CA GLU A 254 -0.37 -6.89 -38.48
C GLU A 254 -1.28 -7.77 -37.61
N LEU A 255 -1.22 -7.59 -36.29
CA LEU A 255 -2.05 -8.33 -35.36
C LEU A 255 -3.53 -7.93 -35.54
N SER A 256 -4.38 -8.90 -35.82
CA SER A 256 -5.83 -8.69 -35.95
C SER A 256 -6.47 -8.28 -34.61
N LEU A 257 -7.63 -7.61 -34.66
CA LEU A 257 -8.38 -7.27 -33.43
C LEU A 257 -8.71 -8.51 -32.60
N ASN A 258 -8.98 -9.64 -33.25
CA ASN A 258 -9.31 -10.91 -32.62
C ASN A 258 -8.19 -11.41 -31.70
N PHE A 259 -6.91 -11.20 -32.07
CA PHE A 259 -5.78 -11.53 -31.21
C PHE A 259 -5.90 -10.85 -29.83
N TYR A 260 -6.20 -9.55 -29.80
CA TYR A 260 -6.35 -8.79 -28.56
C TYR A 260 -7.58 -9.21 -27.76
N LEU A 261 -8.70 -9.51 -28.44
CA LEU A 261 -9.93 -9.96 -27.79
C LEU A 261 -9.75 -11.33 -27.13
N TYR A 262 -9.17 -12.29 -27.83
CA TYR A 262 -8.84 -13.60 -27.24
C TYR A 262 -7.86 -13.47 -26.07
N LYS A 263 -6.85 -12.61 -26.23
CA LYS A 263 -5.89 -12.32 -25.17
C LYS A 263 -6.56 -11.71 -23.92
N LEU A 264 -7.61 -10.92 -24.11
CA LEU A 264 -8.46 -10.42 -23.03
C LEU A 264 -9.33 -11.56 -22.43
N MET A 265 -9.89 -12.44 -23.26
CA MET A 265 -10.69 -13.59 -22.79
C MET A 265 -9.88 -14.57 -21.93
N PHE A 266 -8.57 -14.71 -22.17
CA PHE A 266 -7.70 -15.57 -21.35
C PHE A 266 -7.53 -15.09 -19.90
N TRP A 267 -7.98 -13.87 -19.57
CA TRP A 267 -8.12 -13.45 -18.18
C TRP A 267 -9.17 -14.24 -17.40
N VAL A 268 -10.18 -14.82 -18.06
CA VAL A 268 -11.20 -15.65 -17.40
C VAL A 268 -10.60 -16.92 -16.79
N PRO A 269 -9.94 -17.81 -17.54
CA PRO A 269 -9.26 -18.97 -16.95
C PRO A 269 -8.12 -18.55 -16.01
N ALA A 270 -7.43 -17.44 -16.28
CA ALA A 270 -6.41 -16.90 -15.37
C ALA A 270 -7.01 -16.47 -14.01
N ALA A 271 -8.19 -15.87 -13.99
CA ALA A 271 -8.88 -15.50 -12.76
C ALA A 271 -9.25 -16.73 -11.93
N VAL A 272 -9.69 -17.82 -12.58
CA VAL A 272 -9.97 -19.10 -11.90
C VAL A 272 -8.70 -19.67 -11.29
N LEU A 273 -7.62 -19.77 -12.06
CA LEU A 273 -6.33 -20.27 -11.57
C LEU A 273 -5.74 -19.38 -10.47
N GLY A 274 -5.84 -18.06 -10.63
CA GLY A 274 -5.42 -17.07 -9.64
C GLY A 274 -6.21 -17.20 -8.34
N ALA A 275 -7.52 -17.40 -8.41
CA ALA A 275 -8.37 -17.64 -7.23
C ALA A 275 -8.02 -18.95 -6.50
N ILE A 276 -7.69 -20.02 -7.24
CA ILE A 276 -7.20 -21.28 -6.66
C ILE A 276 -5.86 -21.06 -5.95
N GLY A 277 -4.89 -20.42 -6.62
CA GLY A 277 -3.58 -20.10 -6.04
C GLY A 277 -3.70 -19.21 -4.79
N PHE A 278 -4.59 -18.21 -4.86
CA PHE A 278 -4.90 -17.35 -3.73
C PHE A 278 -5.51 -18.11 -2.55
N SER A 279 -6.43 -19.04 -2.82
CA SER A 279 -7.09 -19.84 -1.78
C SER A 279 -6.11 -20.81 -1.12
N ILE A 280 -5.26 -21.48 -1.90
CA ILE A 280 -4.20 -22.36 -1.38
C ILE A 280 -3.22 -21.54 -0.53
N GLY A 281 -2.80 -20.37 -1.01
CA GLY A 281 -1.90 -19.49 -0.26
C GLY A 281 -2.49 -19.03 1.07
N PHE A 282 -3.80 -18.74 1.11
CA PHE A 282 -4.52 -18.35 2.32
C PHE A 282 -4.53 -19.45 3.40
N LEU A 283 -4.45 -20.72 3.01
CA LEU A 283 -4.37 -21.86 3.95
C LEU A 283 -2.98 -22.04 4.57
N ILE A 284 -1.96 -21.32 4.10
CA ILE A 284 -0.59 -21.41 4.61
C ILE A 284 -0.44 -20.39 5.76
N PRO A 285 -0.18 -20.82 7.01
CA PRO A 285 -0.21 -19.96 8.21
C PRO A 285 1.09 -19.13 8.37
N ILE A 286 1.52 -18.42 7.32
CA ILE A 286 2.77 -17.64 7.31
C ILE A 286 2.45 -16.22 6.86
N GLY A 287 1.86 -15.36 7.70
CA GLY A 287 1.75 -13.91 7.44
C GLY A 287 1.31 -13.52 6.00
N TYR A 288 0.26 -14.16 5.49
CA TYR A 288 -0.15 -14.09 4.08
C TYR A 288 -0.60 -12.69 3.64
N PRO A 289 0.06 -12.05 2.66
CA PRO A 289 -0.25 -10.69 2.21
C PRO A 289 -1.42 -10.69 1.21
N VAL A 290 -2.65 -10.83 1.73
CA VAL A 290 -3.90 -11.00 0.98
C VAL A 290 -4.00 -10.11 -0.27
N GLN A 291 -3.80 -8.79 -0.14
CA GLN A 291 -3.97 -7.86 -1.28
C GLN A 291 -2.93 -8.08 -2.38
N ALA A 292 -1.64 -8.18 -2.02
CA ALA A 292 -0.57 -8.43 -2.96
C ALA A 292 -0.69 -9.82 -3.60
N ALA A 293 -1.19 -10.80 -2.84
CA ALA A 293 -1.41 -12.16 -3.31
C ALA A 293 -2.52 -12.22 -4.37
N LEU A 294 -3.65 -11.54 -4.15
CA LEU A 294 -4.74 -11.45 -5.12
C LEU A 294 -4.25 -10.96 -6.48
N ILE A 295 -3.46 -9.89 -6.46
CA ILE A 295 -2.89 -9.29 -7.68
C ILE A 295 -1.83 -10.21 -8.29
N SER A 296 -0.87 -10.70 -7.50
CA SER A 296 0.26 -11.47 -8.00
C SER A 296 -0.16 -12.84 -8.54
N PHE A 297 -1.10 -13.53 -7.86
CA PHE A 297 -1.63 -14.79 -8.37
C PHE A 297 -2.51 -14.58 -9.59
N GLY A 298 -3.35 -13.54 -9.65
CA GLY A 298 -4.11 -13.23 -10.86
C GLY A 298 -3.21 -12.88 -12.05
N PHE A 299 -2.24 -12.00 -11.83
CA PHE A 299 -1.29 -11.56 -12.86
C PHE A 299 -0.36 -12.70 -13.30
N GLY A 300 0.20 -13.47 -12.37
CA GLY A 300 1.06 -14.61 -12.68
C GLY A 300 0.30 -15.78 -13.34
N ALA A 301 -0.93 -16.08 -12.90
CA ALA A 301 -1.78 -17.07 -13.54
C ALA A 301 -2.07 -16.70 -15.00
N TYR A 302 -2.23 -15.41 -15.30
CA TYR A 302 -2.36 -14.95 -16.67
C TYR A 302 -1.13 -15.28 -17.52
N GLY A 303 0.08 -15.07 -17.00
CA GLY A 303 1.32 -15.49 -17.65
C GLY A 303 1.37 -17.00 -17.91
N ILE A 304 0.94 -17.81 -16.93
CA ILE A 304 0.89 -19.29 -17.07
C ILE A 304 -0.10 -19.69 -18.17
N VAL A 305 -1.31 -19.11 -18.19
CA VAL A 305 -2.31 -19.36 -19.23
C VAL A 305 -1.75 -19.00 -20.60
N MET A 306 -1.16 -17.80 -20.73
CA MET A 306 -0.57 -17.37 -22.00
C MET A 306 0.57 -18.29 -22.43
N LEU A 307 1.46 -18.67 -21.51
CA LEU A 307 2.53 -19.62 -21.79
C LEU A 307 1.97 -20.94 -22.33
N PHE A 308 0.93 -21.49 -21.69
CA PHE A 308 0.25 -22.69 -22.15
C PHE A 308 -0.34 -22.51 -23.56
N MET A 309 -1.03 -21.40 -23.81
CA MET A 309 -1.60 -21.10 -25.11
C MET A 309 -0.54 -21.00 -26.21
N TYR A 310 0.63 -20.42 -25.91
CA TYR A 310 1.72 -20.31 -26.88
C TYR A 310 2.45 -21.64 -27.15
N ILE A 311 2.50 -22.55 -26.17
CA ILE A 311 3.13 -23.88 -26.34
C ILE A 311 2.19 -24.84 -27.09
N TYR A 312 0.90 -24.86 -26.71
CA TYR A 312 -0.02 -25.94 -27.08
C TYR A 312 -1.10 -25.53 -28.07
N SER A 313 -1.15 -24.27 -28.51
CA SER A 313 -2.16 -23.82 -29.46
C SER A 313 -1.56 -22.98 -30.59
N ASN A 314 -2.27 -22.95 -31.71
CA ASN A 314 -1.96 -22.08 -32.83
C ASN A 314 -2.53 -20.66 -32.65
N PHE A 315 -2.84 -20.25 -31.41
CA PHE A 315 -3.45 -18.96 -31.08
C PHE A 315 -2.74 -17.76 -31.74
N ALA A 316 -1.43 -17.88 -31.97
CA ALA A 316 -0.63 -16.82 -32.60
C ALA A 316 -0.01 -17.20 -33.96
N ASN A 317 -0.53 -18.25 -34.64
CA ASN A 317 -0.29 -18.81 -36.00
C ASN A 317 1.11 -18.77 -36.67
N ASP A 318 2.04 -17.88 -36.29
CA ASP A 318 3.46 -17.80 -36.68
C ASP A 318 4.34 -17.25 -35.55
N ALA A 319 3.79 -16.42 -34.66
CA ALA A 319 4.51 -15.83 -33.54
C ALA A 319 4.81 -16.82 -32.41
N GLY A 320 4.01 -17.89 -32.29
CA GLY A 320 4.22 -18.92 -31.26
C GLY A 320 5.56 -19.65 -31.40
N ALA A 321 6.03 -19.90 -32.63
CA ALA A 321 7.34 -20.51 -32.86
C ALA A 321 8.51 -19.53 -32.58
N GLY A 322 8.30 -18.24 -32.86
CA GLY A 322 9.27 -17.18 -32.55
C GLY A 322 9.36 -16.86 -31.05
N MET A 323 8.29 -17.05 -30.29
CA MET A 323 8.24 -16.82 -28.84
C MET A 323 9.31 -17.57 -28.04
N PHE A 324 9.85 -18.67 -28.56
CA PHE A 324 10.87 -19.47 -27.88
C PHE A 324 12.29 -19.28 -28.46
N LYS A 325 12.44 -18.46 -29.50
CA LYS A 325 13.76 -18.07 -30.00
C LYS A 325 14.28 -16.95 -29.11
N ASP A 326 15.37 -17.20 -28.39
CA ASP A 326 16.07 -16.13 -27.69
C ASP A 326 16.79 -15.26 -28.73
N GLU A 327 16.46 -13.97 -28.75
CA GLU A 327 17.31 -12.98 -29.41
C GLU A 327 18.69 -12.99 -28.74
N GLN A 328 19.75 -12.66 -29.48
CA GLN A 328 21.14 -12.62 -28.99
C GLN A 328 21.40 -11.46 -28.00
N ARG A 329 20.53 -11.26 -27.00
CA ARG A 329 20.76 -10.32 -25.91
C ARG A 329 21.75 -10.93 -24.94
N THR A 330 22.84 -10.25 -24.65
CA THR A 330 23.94 -10.85 -23.86
C THR A 330 24.24 -10.13 -22.55
N ASN A 331 23.75 -8.90 -22.38
CA ASN A 331 24.18 -8.01 -21.30
C ASN A 331 23.36 -8.17 -20.01
N TRP A 332 23.50 -9.31 -19.33
CA TRP A 332 22.84 -9.52 -18.04
C TRP A 332 23.36 -8.59 -16.92
N ILE A 333 24.66 -8.22 -16.96
CA ILE A 333 25.30 -7.36 -15.94
C ILE A 333 24.71 -5.95 -15.97
N GLY A 334 24.57 -5.34 -17.16
CA GLY A 334 24.00 -4.00 -17.32
C GLY A 334 22.59 -3.89 -16.75
N GLY A 335 21.77 -4.92 -16.97
CA GLY A 335 20.43 -5.00 -16.40
C GLY A 335 20.43 -5.07 -14.87
N ILE A 336 21.30 -5.89 -14.27
CA ILE A 336 21.43 -5.98 -12.81
C ILE A 336 21.91 -4.67 -12.21
N LEU A 337 22.92 -4.00 -12.79
CA LEU A 337 23.40 -2.71 -12.30
C LEU A 337 22.31 -1.63 -12.36
N CYS A 338 21.53 -1.60 -13.45
CA CYS A 338 20.39 -0.70 -13.60
C CYS A 338 19.31 -0.99 -12.53
N PHE A 339 19.01 -2.26 -12.29
CA PHE A 339 18.10 -2.68 -11.24
C PHE A 339 18.59 -2.27 -9.84
N ILE A 340 19.87 -2.46 -9.52
CA ILE A 340 20.45 -2.04 -8.23
C ILE A 340 20.32 -0.53 -8.04
N ALA A 341 20.61 0.25 -9.08
CA ALA A 341 20.43 1.71 -9.03
C ALA A 341 18.96 2.10 -8.76
N LEU A 342 18.01 1.47 -9.47
CA LEU A 342 16.58 1.67 -9.24
C LEU A 342 16.18 1.25 -7.81
N PHE A 343 16.67 0.10 -7.32
CA PHE A 343 16.39 -0.39 -5.98
C PHE A 343 16.88 0.58 -4.91
N VAL A 344 18.09 1.12 -5.05
CA VAL A 344 18.64 2.13 -4.14
C VAL A 344 17.82 3.41 -4.18
N MET A 345 17.44 3.89 -5.38
CA MET A 345 16.58 5.06 -5.52
C MET A 345 15.23 4.87 -4.86
N LEU A 346 14.58 3.74 -5.12
CA LEU A 346 13.39 3.33 -4.42
C LEU A 346 13.67 3.39 -2.91
N LYS A 347 14.69 2.72 -2.38
CA LYS A 347 14.96 2.73 -0.93
C LYS A 347 15.13 4.13 -0.35
N MET A 348 15.78 5.04 -1.08
CA MET A 348 15.91 6.44 -0.68
C MET A 348 14.55 7.13 -0.61
N PHE A 349 13.69 6.98 -1.62
CA PHE A 349 12.34 7.55 -1.58
C PHE A 349 11.53 7.00 -0.39
N GLY A 350 11.69 5.72 -0.06
CA GLY A 350 11.02 5.15 1.11
C GLY A 350 11.56 5.66 2.45
N HIS A 351 12.86 5.97 2.52
CA HIS A 351 13.44 6.65 3.68
C HIS A 351 12.83 8.04 3.93
N PHE A 352 12.44 8.74 2.86
CA PHE A 352 11.76 10.05 2.93
C PHE A 352 10.23 9.95 3.02
N SER A 353 9.70 8.79 3.40
CA SER A 353 8.25 8.54 3.55
C SER A 353 7.43 8.70 2.26
N LEU A 354 8.06 8.67 1.07
CA LEU A 354 7.30 8.76 -0.20
C LEU A 354 6.55 7.47 -0.52
N TYR A 355 7.06 6.33 -0.04
CA TYR A 355 6.37 5.04 -0.07
C TYR A 355 7.04 4.08 0.94
N TYR A 356 6.38 3.00 1.37
CA TYR A 356 7.00 2.06 2.30
C TYR A 356 7.82 0.99 1.60
N MET A 357 9.01 0.63 2.08
CA MET A 357 9.76 -0.52 1.53
C MET A 357 9.48 -1.78 2.36
N PHE A 358 8.99 -2.82 1.69
CA PHE A 358 8.71 -4.15 2.25
C PHE A 358 9.81 -4.66 3.21
N PRO A 359 9.48 -5.06 4.46
CA PRO A 359 10.46 -5.54 5.39
C PRO A 359 10.78 -7.01 5.12
N PHE A 360 12.07 -7.30 5.02
CA PHE A 360 12.58 -8.66 4.91
C PHE A 360 12.39 -9.38 6.28
N GLY A 361 11.21 -9.96 6.48
CA GLY A 361 10.82 -10.77 7.65
C GLY A 361 10.13 -12.07 7.22
N GLN A 362 9.20 -12.60 8.02
CA GLN A 362 8.47 -13.87 7.75
C GLN A 362 7.75 -13.91 6.38
N ARG A 363 7.60 -12.76 5.72
CA ARG A 363 6.95 -12.61 4.41
C ARG A 363 7.89 -12.81 3.21
N TRP A 364 9.20 -13.05 3.41
CA TRP A 364 10.17 -13.24 2.31
C TRP A 364 9.80 -14.42 1.40
N VAL A 365 9.13 -15.44 1.94
CA VAL A 365 8.62 -16.57 1.15
C VAL A 365 7.63 -16.07 0.09
N TRP A 366 6.69 -15.21 0.48
CA TRP A 366 5.73 -14.62 -0.46
C TRP A 366 6.39 -13.71 -1.47
N PHE A 367 7.43 -12.97 -1.07
CA PHE A 367 8.23 -12.18 -1.99
C PHE A 367 8.82 -13.05 -3.12
N ILE A 368 9.39 -14.21 -2.79
CA ILE A 368 9.94 -15.12 -3.80
C ILE A 368 8.83 -15.72 -4.66
N VAL A 369 7.77 -16.25 -4.03
CA VAL A 369 6.65 -16.89 -4.74
C VAL A 369 6.00 -15.92 -5.74
N PHE A 370 5.70 -14.69 -5.30
CA PHE A 370 5.11 -13.68 -6.17
C PHE A 370 6.08 -13.18 -7.23
N SER A 371 7.38 -13.02 -6.91
CA SER A 371 8.37 -12.62 -7.91
C SER A 371 8.42 -13.64 -9.05
N VAL A 372 8.50 -14.93 -8.73
CA VAL A 372 8.49 -16.01 -9.74
C VAL A 372 7.19 -15.99 -10.54
N ALA A 373 6.03 -15.92 -9.87
CA ALA A 373 4.73 -15.91 -10.53
C ALA A 373 4.61 -14.71 -11.50
N ASN A 374 4.96 -13.51 -11.03
CA ASN A 374 4.88 -12.27 -11.81
C ASN A 374 5.88 -12.26 -12.98
N SER A 375 7.08 -12.82 -12.82
CA SER A 375 8.09 -12.90 -13.87
C SER A 375 7.62 -13.67 -15.11
N ILE A 376 6.76 -14.68 -14.96
CA ILE A 376 6.24 -15.45 -16.10
C ILE A 376 5.46 -14.53 -17.04
N THR A 377 4.61 -13.65 -16.50
CA THR A 377 3.81 -12.73 -17.31
C THR A 377 4.68 -11.69 -18.01
N PHE A 378 5.69 -11.15 -17.32
CA PHE A 378 6.65 -10.23 -17.95
C PHE A 378 7.46 -10.91 -19.05
N LEU A 379 7.85 -12.17 -18.87
CA LEU A 379 8.53 -12.95 -19.90
C LEU A 379 7.68 -13.05 -21.19
N ILE A 380 6.37 -13.29 -21.05
CA ILE A 380 5.45 -13.32 -22.18
C ILE A 380 5.36 -11.93 -22.85
N ILE A 381 5.18 -10.86 -22.06
CA ILE A 381 5.11 -9.49 -22.60
C ILE A 381 6.41 -9.15 -23.37
N ASP A 382 7.57 -9.45 -22.80
CA ASP A 382 8.85 -9.12 -23.40
C ASP A 382 9.10 -9.89 -24.70
N ARG A 383 8.72 -11.17 -24.76
CA ARG A 383 8.80 -12.02 -25.95
C ARG A 383 7.83 -11.58 -27.04
N GLU A 384 6.60 -11.23 -26.68
CA GLU A 384 5.65 -10.68 -27.64
C GLU A 384 6.16 -9.38 -28.27
N TYR A 385 6.80 -8.51 -27.48
CA TYR A 385 7.38 -7.27 -27.98
C TYR A 385 8.56 -7.47 -28.94
N ALA A 386 9.29 -8.57 -28.80
CA ALA A 386 10.43 -8.94 -29.63
C ALA A 386 9.97 -9.62 -30.94
N VAL A 387 9.07 -10.59 -30.82
CA VAL A 387 8.69 -11.48 -31.92
C VAL A 387 7.58 -10.88 -32.78
N LEU A 388 6.65 -10.16 -32.18
CA LEU A 388 5.57 -9.52 -32.91
C LEU A 388 6.11 -8.22 -33.51
N ASN A 389 6.11 -8.11 -34.84
CA ASN A 389 6.35 -6.85 -35.56
C ASN A 389 5.14 -5.92 -35.40
N ALA A 390 4.86 -5.61 -34.15
CA ALA A 390 3.82 -4.72 -33.72
C ALA A 390 4.29 -3.30 -34.04
N ASP A 391 3.58 -2.66 -34.96
CA ASP A 391 3.63 -1.21 -35.10
C ASP A 391 3.41 -0.55 -33.72
N ARG A 392 3.72 0.75 -33.61
CA ARG A 392 3.59 1.47 -32.34
C ARG A 392 2.18 1.30 -31.72
N LYS A 393 1.12 1.23 -32.53
CA LYS A 393 -0.24 1.04 -32.04
C LYS A 393 -0.45 -0.36 -31.46
N SER A 394 0.08 -1.40 -32.10
CA SER A 394 -0.01 -2.78 -31.63
C SER A 394 0.71 -2.98 -30.29
N LYS A 395 1.90 -2.39 -30.11
CA LYS A 395 2.62 -2.43 -28.83
C LYS A 395 1.80 -1.81 -27.69
N VAL A 396 1.18 -0.65 -27.95
CA VAL A 396 0.27 -0.01 -26.97
C VAL A 396 -0.93 -0.89 -26.66
N LYS A 397 -1.55 -1.53 -27.66
CA LYS A 397 -2.68 -2.44 -27.45
C LYS A 397 -2.31 -3.65 -26.60
N ILE A 398 -1.11 -4.22 -26.76
CA ILE A 398 -0.62 -5.33 -25.91
C ILE A 398 -0.63 -4.92 -24.43
N VAL A 399 -0.09 -3.73 -24.11
CA VAL A 399 -0.07 -3.20 -22.75
C VAL A 399 -1.49 -2.95 -22.23
N LEU A 400 -2.35 -2.33 -23.05
CA LEU A 400 -3.73 -2.07 -22.66
C LEU A 400 -4.49 -3.35 -22.32
N VAL A 401 -4.32 -4.44 -23.07
CA VAL A 401 -4.98 -5.73 -22.78
C VAL A 401 -4.56 -6.30 -21.42
N VAL A 402 -3.31 -6.07 -21.00
CA VAL A 402 -2.82 -6.50 -19.69
C VAL A 402 -3.37 -5.63 -18.56
N LEU A 403 -3.50 -4.32 -18.77
CA LEU A 403 -3.96 -3.38 -17.74
C LEU A 403 -5.48 -3.31 -17.59
N LEU A 404 -6.22 -3.53 -18.69
CA LEU A 404 -7.66 -3.30 -18.76
C LEU A 404 -8.47 -4.05 -17.68
N PRO A 405 -8.20 -5.33 -17.34
CA PRO A 405 -8.95 -6.03 -16.29
C PRO A 405 -8.85 -5.35 -14.92
N PHE A 406 -7.69 -4.81 -14.56
CA PHE A 406 -7.49 -4.09 -13.30
C PHE A 406 -8.30 -2.79 -13.28
N ILE A 407 -8.33 -2.06 -14.40
CA ILE A 407 -9.10 -0.83 -14.55
C ILE A 407 -10.61 -1.14 -14.48
N LEU A 408 -11.09 -2.12 -15.23
CA LEU A 408 -12.51 -2.50 -15.22
C LEU A 408 -12.97 -3.00 -13.84
N ALA A 409 -12.17 -3.85 -13.20
CA ALA A 409 -12.44 -4.33 -11.85
C ALA A 409 -12.47 -3.17 -10.83
N SER A 410 -11.58 -2.18 -10.98
CA SER A 410 -11.58 -1.00 -10.10
C SER A 410 -12.85 -0.16 -10.24
N ILE A 411 -13.34 0.05 -11.47
CA ILE A 411 -14.59 0.79 -11.72
C ILE A 411 -15.77 0.02 -11.12
N LEU A 412 -15.82 -1.30 -11.30
CA LEU A 412 -16.86 -2.14 -10.71
C LEU A 412 -16.86 -2.04 -9.19
N LEU A 413 -15.69 -2.13 -8.55
CA LEU A 413 -15.56 -2.01 -7.10
C LEU A 413 -15.94 -0.63 -6.59
N LEU A 414 -15.65 0.45 -7.32
CA LEU A 414 -16.13 1.79 -6.98
C LEU A 414 -17.66 1.88 -7.02
N ILE A 415 -18.30 1.32 -8.06
CA ILE A 415 -19.76 1.26 -8.17
C ILE A 415 -20.37 0.46 -7.00
N MET A 416 -19.67 -0.59 -6.54
CA MET A 416 -20.07 -1.38 -5.37
C MET A 416 -19.77 -0.70 -4.02
N GLY A 417 -19.16 0.50 -4.01
CA GLY A 417 -18.81 1.22 -2.78
C GLY A 417 -17.54 0.71 -2.08
N ILE A 418 -16.75 -0.15 -2.72
CA ILE A 418 -15.51 -0.73 -2.15
C ILE A 418 -14.29 0.07 -2.64
N ALA A 419 -14.24 1.36 -2.26
CA ALA A 419 -13.27 2.32 -2.79
C ALA A 419 -11.80 1.94 -2.51
N ILE A 420 -11.51 1.37 -1.34
CA ILE A 420 -10.13 1.00 -0.95
C ILE A 420 -9.56 -0.07 -1.90
N LEU A 421 -10.33 -1.12 -2.17
CA LEU A 421 -9.90 -2.20 -3.05
C LEU A 421 -9.79 -1.70 -4.49
N ALA A 422 -10.70 -0.82 -4.93
CA ALA A 422 -10.62 -0.20 -6.24
C ALA A 422 -9.34 0.63 -6.43
N MET A 423 -9.02 1.49 -5.46
CA MET A 423 -7.77 2.27 -5.48
C MET A 423 -6.54 1.36 -5.49
N THR A 424 -6.58 0.26 -4.74
CA THR A 424 -5.52 -0.75 -4.73
C THR A 424 -5.31 -1.35 -6.13
N LEU A 425 -6.37 -1.66 -6.88
CA LEU A 425 -6.26 -2.16 -8.25
C LEU A 425 -5.75 -1.11 -9.24
N ILE A 426 -6.12 0.17 -9.06
CA ILE A 426 -5.58 1.27 -9.89
C ILE A 426 -4.08 1.43 -9.65
N ILE A 427 -3.65 1.41 -8.39
CA ILE A 427 -2.24 1.44 -8.02
C ILE A 427 -1.51 0.23 -8.59
N ALA A 428 -2.10 -0.97 -8.52
CA ALA A 428 -1.54 -2.17 -9.12
C ALA A 428 -1.38 -2.03 -10.64
N ALA A 429 -2.38 -1.51 -11.34
CA ALA A 429 -2.32 -1.25 -12.78
C ALA A 429 -1.19 -0.27 -13.13
N LEU A 430 -1.06 0.82 -12.36
CA LEU A 430 0.04 1.78 -12.52
C LEU A 430 1.40 1.13 -12.28
N SER A 431 1.49 0.24 -11.29
CA SER A 431 2.73 -0.47 -10.94
C SER A 431 3.16 -1.46 -12.01
N ILE A 432 2.20 -2.21 -12.56
CA ILE A 432 2.41 -3.08 -13.71
C ILE A 432 2.88 -2.25 -14.90
N PHE A 433 2.21 -1.13 -15.19
CA PHE A 433 2.59 -0.24 -16.28
C PHE A 433 4.04 0.25 -16.12
N LEU A 434 4.40 0.83 -14.96
CA LEU A 434 5.76 1.30 -14.68
C LEU A 434 6.80 0.18 -14.81
N THR A 435 6.47 -1.04 -14.39
CA THR A 435 7.35 -2.20 -14.49
C THR A 435 7.53 -2.67 -15.95
N ILE A 436 6.50 -2.56 -16.78
CA ILE A 436 6.61 -2.78 -18.24
C ILE A 436 7.54 -1.73 -18.86
N LEU A 437 7.42 -0.45 -18.46
CA LEU A 437 8.31 0.61 -18.93
C LEU A 437 9.77 0.33 -18.54
N PHE A 438 10.01 -0.12 -17.30
CA PHE A 438 11.33 -0.52 -16.85
C PHE A 438 11.93 -1.65 -17.69
N GLY A 439 11.13 -2.64 -18.08
CA GLY A 439 11.56 -3.68 -19.03
C GLY A 439 12.05 -3.12 -20.37
N ARG A 440 11.50 -1.99 -20.83
CA ARG A 440 12.00 -1.33 -22.05
C ARG A 440 13.35 -0.67 -21.86
N VAL A 441 13.62 -0.12 -20.67
CA VAL A 441 14.96 0.36 -20.31
C VAL A 441 15.95 -0.80 -20.33
N LEU A 442 15.58 -1.94 -19.75
CA LEU A 442 16.41 -3.15 -19.75
C LEU A 442 16.66 -3.69 -21.17
N GLN A 443 15.64 -3.65 -22.04
CA GLN A 443 15.79 -3.97 -23.46
C GLN A 443 16.79 -3.02 -24.15
N ALA A 444 16.72 -1.72 -23.89
CA ALA A 444 17.66 -0.76 -24.48
C ALA A 444 19.11 -0.98 -24.02
N LEU A 445 19.30 -1.63 -22.87
CA LEU A 445 20.61 -2.07 -22.36
C LEU A 445 21.06 -3.44 -22.92
N ASP A 446 20.31 -4.04 -23.84
CA ASP A 446 20.53 -5.39 -24.36
C ASP A 446 20.52 -6.48 -23.27
N THR A 447 19.68 -6.29 -22.26
CA THR A 447 19.55 -7.26 -21.16
C THR A 447 18.86 -8.53 -21.66
N GLN A 448 19.39 -9.70 -21.28
CA GLN A 448 18.77 -11.01 -21.51
C GLN A 448 17.30 -11.02 -21.08
N ILE A 449 16.41 -11.52 -21.93
CA ILE A 449 14.95 -11.46 -21.72
C ILE A 449 14.52 -12.12 -20.40
N ILE A 450 15.08 -13.30 -20.10
CA ILE A 450 14.77 -14.03 -18.86
C ILE A 450 15.20 -13.23 -17.63
N VAL A 451 16.39 -12.61 -17.69
CA VAL A 451 16.90 -11.75 -16.61
C VAL A 451 16.01 -10.52 -16.45
N ALA A 452 15.65 -9.85 -17.55
CA ALA A 452 14.76 -8.70 -17.52
C ALA A 452 13.41 -9.02 -16.88
N ALA A 453 12.77 -10.12 -17.30
CA ALA A 453 11.51 -10.59 -16.73
C ALA A 453 11.63 -10.97 -15.25
N GLY A 454 12.75 -11.57 -14.84
CA GLY A 454 13.11 -11.82 -13.45
C GLY A 454 13.13 -10.53 -12.63
N LEU A 455 13.92 -9.55 -13.07
CA LEU A 455 14.06 -8.24 -12.42
C LEU A 455 12.73 -7.47 -12.38
N GLN A 456 11.92 -7.53 -13.44
CA GLN A 456 10.57 -6.96 -13.46
C GLN A 456 9.63 -7.63 -12.45
N GLY A 457 9.61 -8.97 -12.36
CA GLY A 457 8.82 -9.68 -11.36
C GLY A 457 9.22 -9.32 -9.93
N ILE A 458 10.51 -9.16 -9.67
CA ILE A 458 11.03 -8.69 -8.39
C ILE A 458 10.56 -7.26 -8.10
N ILE A 459 10.70 -6.32 -9.03
CA ILE A 459 10.23 -4.92 -8.86
C ILE A 459 8.73 -4.87 -8.62
N LEU A 460 7.91 -5.54 -9.44
CA LEU A 460 6.47 -5.52 -9.26
C LEU A 460 6.10 -6.06 -7.88
N THR A 461 6.73 -7.17 -7.47
CA THR A 461 6.46 -7.77 -6.16
C THR A 461 6.89 -6.87 -5.02
N MET A 462 8.06 -6.22 -5.13
CA MET A 462 8.49 -5.20 -4.18
C MET A 462 7.43 -4.12 -4.07
N LEU A 463 7.01 -3.54 -5.21
CA LEU A 463 6.02 -2.48 -5.28
C LEU A 463 4.68 -2.92 -4.65
N LEU A 464 4.12 -4.07 -5.04
CA LEU A 464 2.86 -4.58 -4.48
C LEU A 464 2.92 -4.84 -2.98
N LEU A 465 4.05 -5.32 -2.47
CA LEU A 465 4.25 -5.55 -1.04
C LEU A 465 4.65 -4.28 -0.26
N SER A 466 5.00 -3.22 -0.98
CA SER A 466 5.46 -1.92 -0.47
C SER A 466 4.31 -0.91 -0.35
N PHE A 467 3.17 -1.12 -1.01
CA PHE A 467 2.20 -0.03 -1.16
C PHE A 467 1.20 0.15 -0.03
N GLY A 468 1.44 1.23 0.74
CA GLY A 468 0.64 2.45 0.66
C GLY A 468 1.43 3.56 -0.05
N ILE A 469 0.94 4.12 -1.17
CA ILE A 469 1.56 5.31 -1.82
C ILE A 469 1.14 6.54 -1.03
N ALA A 470 2.10 7.28 -0.48
CA ALA A 470 1.84 8.60 0.06
C ALA A 470 1.63 9.61 -1.08
N ILE A 471 0.38 9.87 -1.45
CA ILE A 471 0.06 11.07 -2.22
C ILE A 471 -0.14 12.18 -1.19
N ALA A 472 0.91 12.98 -0.96
CA ALA A 472 0.85 14.15 -0.08
C ALA A 472 0.15 15.34 -0.73
#